data_AF-A0A1V5LN75-F1
#
_entry.id   AF-A0A1V5LN75-F1
#
_cell.length_a   1.000
_cell.length_b   1.000
_cell.length_c   1.000
_cell.angle_alpha   90.00
_cell.angle_beta   90.00
_cell.angle_gamma   90.00
#
_symmetry.space_group_name_H-M   'P 1'
#
loop_
_entity.id
_entity.type
_entity.pdbx_description
1 polymer ?
#
loop_
_entity_poly.entity_id
_entity_poly.type
_entity_poly.pdbx_seq_one_letter_code
_entity_poly.pdbx_strand_id
1 'polypeptide(L)'
;MAGFYVSNEPDYDNLDTPERADALRRCLHGIYEVMKRESGLPVLVSPFFSKSLPPTELAAWWDAYLDRPMFDILAMQDGVGCFPRRDLHAEEIPPYYAALAPVYARHGITFWNNVETFASPWPTPGPLERIDRQYEAGKPYTERAITWEYGHFLGRQQVGEERYEAFKAWNLAGDAR
;
A
#
# COMPACT_ATOMS: atom_id res chain seq x y z
N MET A 1 -19.49 -11.79 -1.91
CA MET A 1 -18.41 -10.89 -2.39
C MET A 1 -18.45 -9.63 -1.54
N ALA A 2 -17.30 -9.09 -1.13
CA ALA A 2 -17.22 -7.98 -0.15
C ALA A 2 -16.53 -6.70 -0.70
N GLY A 3 -16.02 -6.75 -1.93
CA GLY A 3 -15.30 -5.66 -2.56
C GLY A 3 -14.55 -6.13 -3.80
N PHE A 4 -13.88 -5.20 -4.46
CA PHE A 4 -13.00 -5.44 -5.60
C PHE A 4 -11.58 -4.97 -5.30
N TYR A 5 -10.60 -5.64 -5.90
CA TYR A 5 -9.24 -5.16 -5.98
C TYR A 5 -8.92 -4.85 -7.44
N VAL A 6 -8.57 -3.60 -7.73
CA VAL A 6 -8.06 -3.19 -9.04
C VAL A 6 -6.56 -3.36 -9.00
N SER A 7 -6.05 -4.32 -9.78
CA SER A 7 -4.65 -4.73 -9.76
C SER A 7 -3.71 -3.79 -10.51
N ASN A 8 -4.23 -2.76 -11.18
CA ASN A 8 -3.38 -1.73 -11.76
C ASN A 8 -2.91 -0.80 -10.63
N GLU A 9 -1.62 -0.55 -10.57
CA GLU A 9 -0.96 0.21 -9.51
C GLU A 9 -0.57 1.59 -10.07
N PRO A 10 -1.39 2.64 -9.88
CA PRO A 10 -1.03 3.98 -10.32
C PRO A 10 0.05 4.56 -9.39
N ASP A 11 1.18 4.98 -9.96
CA ASP A 11 2.27 5.62 -9.24
C ASP A 11 2.91 6.73 -10.07
N TYR A 12 3.64 7.63 -9.40
CA TYR A 12 4.30 8.75 -10.06
C TYR A 12 5.38 8.29 -11.06
N ASP A 13 6.18 7.28 -10.71
CA ASP A 13 7.35 6.88 -11.49
C ASP A 13 6.97 6.27 -12.84
N ASN A 14 5.83 5.57 -12.91
CA ASN A 14 5.32 4.96 -14.13
C ASN A 14 4.37 5.86 -14.93
N LEU A 15 4.00 7.05 -14.42
CA LEU A 15 3.11 7.99 -15.09
C LEU A 15 3.88 9.23 -15.58
N ASP A 16 4.91 8.94 -16.37
CA ASP A 16 5.93 9.85 -16.90
C ASP A 16 5.42 10.87 -17.93
N THR A 17 4.21 10.67 -18.49
CA THR A 17 3.60 11.61 -19.45
C THR A 17 2.17 11.98 -19.05
N PRO A 18 1.73 13.25 -19.30
CA PRO A 18 0.36 13.67 -19.05
C PRO A 18 -0.69 12.79 -19.76
N GLU A 19 -0.41 12.33 -20.97
CA GLU A 19 -1.30 11.49 -21.76
C GLU A 19 -1.50 10.12 -21.12
N ARG A 20 -0.43 9.52 -20.60
CA ARG A 20 -0.49 8.23 -19.90
C ARG A 20 -1.23 8.36 -18.57
N ALA A 21 -0.95 9.41 -17.80
CA ALA A 21 -1.65 9.70 -16.55
C ALA A 21 -3.15 9.89 -16.77
N ASP A 22 -3.54 10.66 -17.79
CA ASP A 22 -4.92 10.92 -18.16
C ASP A 22 -5.64 9.68 -18.72
N ALA A 23 -4.97 8.88 -19.55
CA ALA A 23 -5.51 7.60 -20.03
C ALA A 23 -5.77 6.62 -18.88
N LEU A 24 -4.85 6.50 -17.93
CA LEU A 24 -5.03 5.62 -16.78
C LEU A 24 -6.17 6.11 -15.87
N ARG A 25 -6.24 7.43 -15.60
CA ARG A 25 -7.33 8.00 -14.80
C ARG A 25 -8.70 7.73 -15.41
N ARG A 26 -8.85 7.91 -16.72
CA ARG A 26 -10.09 7.55 -17.44
C ARG A 26 -10.43 6.07 -17.31
N CYS A 27 -9.44 5.20 -17.47
CA CYS A 27 -9.63 3.75 -17.37
C CYS A 27 -10.10 3.35 -15.97
N LEU A 28 -9.36 3.77 -14.93
CA LEU A 28 -9.69 3.46 -13.53
C LEU A 28 -11.04 4.04 -13.12
N HIS A 29 -11.35 5.27 -13.53
CA HIS A 29 -12.65 5.89 -13.28
C HIS A 29 -13.79 5.10 -13.94
N GLY A 30 -13.65 4.70 -15.20
CA GLY A 30 -14.68 3.90 -15.89
C GLY A 30 -14.88 2.53 -15.22
N ILE A 31 -13.81 1.86 -14.78
CA ILE A 31 -13.90 0.62 -14.01
C ILE A 31 -14.63 0.86 -12.69
N TYR A 32 -14.26 1.92 -11.96
CA TYR A 32 -14.89 2.30 -10.70
C TYR A 32 -16.38 2.56 -10.87
N GLU A 33 -16.79 3.37 -11.84
CA GLU A 33 -18.20 3.68 -12.10
C GLU A 33 -19.03 2.42 -12.38
N VAL A 34 -18.50 1.50 -13.19
CA VAL A 34 -19.16 0.22 -13.45
C VAL A 34 -19.27 -0.61 -12.16
N MET A 35 -18.18 -0.79 -11.40
CA MET A 35 -18.19 -1.55 -10.15
C MET A 35 -19.17 -0.96 -9.13
N LYS A 36 -19.19 0.36 -8.96
CA LYS A 36 -20.11 1.04 -8.05
C LYS A 36 -21.55 0.91 -8.50
N ARG A 37 -21.85 1.09 -9.79
CA ARG A 37 -23.21 0.98 -10.32
C ARG A 37 -23.78 -0.43 -10.21
N GLU A 38 -23.00 -1.45 -10.54
CA GLU A 38 -23.48 -2.84 -10.59
C GLU A 38 -23.56 -3.51 -9.21
N SER A 39 -22.78 -3.04 -8.21
CA SER A 39 -22.67 -3.73 -6.92
C SER A 39 -22.75 -2.86 -5.68
N GLY A 40 -22.42 -1.57 -5.77
CA GLY A 40 -22.23 -0.67 -4.62
C GLY A 40 -21.06 -1.01 -3.69
N LEU A 41 -20.31 -2.10 -3.95
CA LEU A 41 -19.25 -2.59 -3.08
C LEU A 41 -17.99 -1.71 -3.11
N PRO A 42 -17.13 -1.77 -2.08
CA PRO A 42 -15.90 -0.99 -2.05
C PRO A 42 -14.87 -1.46 -3.09
N VAL A 43 -14.10 -0.51 -3.63
CA VAL A 43 -13.02 -0.76 -4.60
C VAL A 43 -11.68 -0.36 -3.97
N LEU A 44 -10.75 -1.31 -3.88
CA LEU A 44 -9.40 -1.14 -3.35
C LEU A 44 -8.35 -1.11 -4.46
N VAL A 45 -7.36 -0.25 -4.33
CA VAL A 45 -6.11 -0.25 -5.10
C VAL A 45 -4.91 -0.31 -4.17
N SER A 46 -3.77 -0.80 -4.65
CA SER A 46 -2.55 -0.92 -3.83
C SER A 46 -1.32 -0.38 -4.58
N PRO A 47 -1.20 0.94 -4.80
CA PRO A 47 -0.05 1.54 -5.48
C PRO A 47 1.20 1.51 -4.59
N PHE A 48 2.33 1.96 -5.13
CA PHE A 48 3.58 2.15 -4.39
C PHE A 48 4.07 3.61 -4.51
N PHE A 49 5.09 3.94 -3.72
CA PHE A 49 5.83 5.19 -3.85
C PHE A 49 7.34 4.93 -3.91
N SER A 50 8.09 5.97 -4.24
CA SER A 50 9.55 5.97 -4.24
C SER A 50 10.07 7.31 -3.73
N LYS A 51 11.40 7.42 -3.70
CA LYS A 51 12.10 8.66 -3.35
C LYS A 51 12.33 9.61 -4.54
N SER A 52 11.70 9.35 -5.69
CA SER A 52 11.79 10.24 -6.87
C SER A 52 11.25 11.64 -6.61
N LEU A 53 10.27 11.76 -5.71
CA LEU A 53 9.75 13.04 -5.22
C LEU A 53 9.84 13.10 -3.69
N PRO A 54 10.07 14.30 -3.12
CA PRO A 54 9.91 14.49 -1.68
C PRO A 54 8.44 14.32 -1.27
N PRO A 55 8.15 14.00 0.00
CA PRO A 55 6.80 13.72 0.50
C PRO A 55 5.72 14.73 0.09
N THR A 56 6.01 16.04 0.21
CA THR A 56 5.06 17.11 -0.09
C THR A 56 4.75 17.23 -1.58
N GLU A 57 5.72 16.97 -2.45
CA GLU A 57 5.52 16.99 -3.90
C GLU A 57 4.77 15.76 -4.37
N LEU A 58 5.06 14.59 -3.80
CA LEU A 58 4.28 13.38 -4.08
C LEU A 58 2.81 13.55 -3.64
N ALA A 59 2.58 14.16 -2.47
CA ALA A 59 1.23 14.47 -2.00
C ALA A 59 0.51 15.44 -2.93
N ALA A 60 1.17 16.51 -3.40
CA ALA A 60 0.61 17.43 -4.37
C ALA A 60 0.28 16.75 -5.72
N TRP A 61 1.13 15.82 -6.16
CA TRP A 61 0.87 15.02 -7.35
C TRP A 61 -0.36 14.13 -7.17
N TRP A 62 -0.50 13.43 -6.05
CA TRP A 62 -1.70 12.64 -5.74
C TRP A 62 -2.95 13.50 -5.67
N ASP A 63 -2.88 14.68 -5.06
CA ASP A 63 -4.02 15.61 -4.96
C ASP A 63 -4.51 16.04 -6.35
N ALA A 64 -3.59 16.30 -7.28
CA ALA A 64 -3.92 16.62 -8.67
C ALA A 64 -4.37 15.40 -9.49
N TYR A 65 -3.80 14.23 -9.21
CA TYR A 65 -4.13 12.98 -9.90
C TYR A 65 -5.55 12.50 -9.56
N LEU A 66 -5.99 12.71 -8.31
CA LEU A 66 -7.30 12.33 -7.80
C LEU A 66 -8.42 13.33 -8.17
N ASP A 67 -8.46 13.79 -9.42
CA ASP A 67 -9.48 14.75 -9.90
C ASP A 67 -10.88 14.16 -10.06
N ARG A 68 -11.01 12.84 -9.90
CA ARG A 68 -12.26 12.07 -10.00
C ARG A 68 -12.19 10.78 -9.17
N PRO A 69 -13.33 10.21 -8.77
CA PRO A 69 -13.35 8.94 -8.05
C PRO A 69 -12.80 7.78 -8.89
N MET A 70 -11.89 6.99 -8.33
CA MET A 70 -11.30 5.82 -8.99
C MET A 70 -11.25 4.59 -8.09
N PHE A 71 -11.33 4.78 -6.78
CA PHE A 71 -11.31 3.74 -5.76
C PHE A 71 -11.77 4.36 -4.42
N ASP A 72 -12.24 3.51 -3.51
CA ASP A 72 -12.69 3.90 -2.17
C ASP A 72 -11.56 3.72 -1.14
N ILE A 73 -10.64 2.78 -1.38
CA ILE A 73 -9.55 2.41 -0.46
C ILE A 73 -8.23 2.39 -1.22
N LEU A 74 -7.21 3.01 -0.65
CA LEU A 74 -5.83 2.92 -1.14
C LEU A 74 -4.96 2.26 -0.06
N ALA A 75 -4.38 1.11 -0.40
CA ALA A 75 -3.44 0.39 0.45
C ALA A 75 -2.01 0.57 -0.06
N MET A 76 -1.28 1.57 0.43
CA MET A 76 0.03 1.93 -0.11
C MET A 76 1.06 0.84 0.20
N GLN A 77 1.71 0.29 -0.84
CA GLN A 77 2.89 -0.58 -0.67
C GLN A 77 4.02 0.24 -0.05
N ASP A 78 4.57 -0.24 1.07
CA ASP A 78 5.63 0.48 1.80
C ASP A 78 6.99 0.49 1.08
N GLY A 79 7.17 -0.39 0.08
CA GLY A 79 8.38 -0.50 -0.74
C GLY A 79 9.61 -1.04 -0.01
N VAL A 80 9.51 -1.36 1.28
CA VAL A 80 10.64 -1.78 2.13
C VAL A 80 11.08 -3.21 1.80
N GLY A 81 10.18 -4.07 1.33
CA GLY A 81 10.48 -5.40 0.80
C GLY A 81 11.33 -5.39 -0.47
N CYS A 82 11.30 -4.28 -1.21
CA CYS A 82 12.10 -4.07 -2.40
C CYS A 82 13.54 -3.59 -2.16
N PHE A 83 14.00 -3.42 -0.91
CA PHE A 83 15.40 -3.06 -0.65
C PHE A 83 16.40 -4.09 -1.25
N PRO A 84 17.51 -3.67 -1.89
CA PRO A 84 17.97 -2.30 -2.10
C PRO A 84 17.45 -1.61 -3.38
N ARG A 85 16.57 -2.25 -4.17
CA ARG A 85 16.13 -1.70 -5.47
C ARG A 85 15.33 -0.39 -5.34
N ARG A 86 14.45 -0.28 -4.35
CA ARG A 86 13.67 0.94 -4.07
C ARG A 86 14.34 1.86 -3.03
N ASP A 87 15.37 1.37 -2.35
CA ASP A 87 16.09 2.09 -1.29
C ASP A 87 15.17 2.74 -0.24
N LEU A 88 14.13 2.00 0.18
CA LEU A 88 13.18 2.41 1.21
C LEU A 88 13.39 1.57 2.47
N HIS A 89 13.42 2.24 3.62
CA HIS A 89 13.39 1.66 4.96
C HIS A 89 12.10 2.08 5.68
N ALA A 90 11.91 1.57 6.89
CA ALA A 90 10.74 1.93 7.69
C ALA A 90 10.72 3.43 8.04
N GLU A 91 11.89 4.07 8.09
CA GLU A 91 12.07 5.48 8.45
C GLU A 91 11.49 6.44 7.40
N GLU A 92 11.38 6.00 6.15
CA GLU A 92 10.76 6.78 5.09
C GLU A 92 9.23 6.72 5.16
N ILE A 93 8.62 5.75 5.82
CA ILE A 93 7.15 5.64 5.87
C ILE A 93 6.50 6.88 6.53
N PRO A 94 6.90 7.33 7.74
CA PRO A 94 6.21 8.43 8.42
C PRO A 94 6.16 9.75 7.65
N PRO A 95 7.26 10.29 7.08
CA PRO A 95 7.16 11.57 6.37
C PRO A 95 6.29 11.49 5.11
N TYR A 96 6.32 10.38 4.36
CA TYR A 96 5.45 10.18 3.20
C TYR A 96 3.99 10.01 3.61
N TYR A 97 3.70 9.18 4.61
CA TYR A 97 2.34 8.90 5.04
C TYR A 97 1.69 10.13 5.71
N ALA A 98 2.47 10.92 6.46
CA ALA A 98 2.02 12.19 7.02
C ALA A 98 1.58 13.20 5.95
N ALA A 99 2.26 13.22 4.80
CA ALA A 99 1.91 14.10 3.68
C ALA A 99 0.71 13.57 2.87
N LEU A 100 0.62 12.25 2.69
CA LEU A 100 -0.40 11.60 1.87
C LEU A 100 -1.77 11.47 2.57
N ALA A 101 -1.79 11.15 3.87
CA ALA A 101 -3.03 10.89 4.59
C ALA A 101 -4.06 12.03 4.50
N PRO A 102 -3.68 13.33 4.66
CA PRO A 102 -4.62 14.44 4.50
C PRO A 102 -5.15 14.60 3.07
N VAL A 103 -4.37 14.21 2.05
CA VAL A 103 -4.80 14.22 0.64
C VAL A 103 -5.89 13.17 0.44
N TYR A 104 -5.63 11.92 0.83
CA TYR A 104 -6.62 10.85 0.70
C TYR A 104 -7.91 11.14 1.47
N ALA A 105 -7.80 11.67 2.70
CA ALA A 105 -8.97 12.09 3.48
C ALA A 105 -9.82 13.16 2.77
N ARG A 106 -9.19 14.14 2.12
CA ARG A 106 -9.87 15.21 1.36
C ARG A 106 -10.65 14.67 0.17
N HIS A 107 -10.13 13.61 -0.46
CA HIS A 107 -10.76 12.91 -1.58
C HIS A 107 -11.73 11.80 -1.14
N GLY A 108 -11.96 11.64 0.17
CA GLY A 108 -12.87 10.61 0.71
C GLY A 108 -12.35 9.18 0.57
N ILE A 109 -11.03 9.01 0.45
CA ILE A 109 -10.36 7.71 0.29
C ILE A 109 -9.87 7.23 1.65
N THR A 110 -10.24 6.01 2.03
CA THR A 110 -9.69 5.33 3.21
C THR A 110 -8.25 4.89 2.94
N PHE A 111 -7.35 5.23 3.85
CA PHE A 111 -5.91 5.01 3.69
C PHE A 111 -5.42 3.81 4.52
N TRP A 112 -4.87 2.80 3.86
CA TRP A 112 -4.30 1.59 4.46
C TRP A 112 -2.80 1.47 4.14
N ASN A 113 -2.08 0.74 4.99
CA ASN A 113 -0.70 0.32 4.73
C ASN A 113 -0.69 -1.08 4.11
N ASN A 114 0.02 -1.29 3.00
CA ASN A 114 0.35 -2.63 2.51
C ASN A 114 1.82 -2.93 2.88
N VAL A 115 1.99 -3.64 4.00
CA VAL A 115 3.29 -3.98 4.58
C VAL A 115 3.95 -5.07 3.74
N GLU A 116 5.06 -4.77 3.08
CA GLU A 116 5.78 -5.77 2.27
C GLU A 116 6.57 -6.72 3.19
N THR A 117 6.03 -7.93 3.40
CA THR A 117 6.62 -8.91 4.33
C THR A 117 7.70 -9.79 3.71
N PHE A 118 8.04 -9.53 2.45
CA PHE A 118 9.13 -10.19 1.74
C PHE A 118 10.42 -9.38 1.77
N ALA A 119 11.52 -9.97 1.32
CA ALA A 119 12.80 -9.33 1.06
C ALA A 119 13.30 -9.68 -0.35
N SER A 120 13.83 -8.69 -1.06
CA SER A 120 14.46 -8.79 -2.39
C SER A 120 15.95 -9.19 -2.29
N PRO A 121 16.62 -9.65 -3.38
CA PRO A 121 16.19 -9.74 -4.78
C PRO A 121 15.42 -11.02 -5.16
N TRP A 122 15.47 -12.06 -4.33
CA TRP A 122 14.62 -13.24 -4.47
C TRP A 122 13.59 -13.17 -3.35
N PRO A 123 12.28 -13.09 -3.66
CA PRO A 123 11.27 -12.85 -2.64
C PRO A 123 11.31 -13.98 -1.60
N THR A 124 11.89 -13.67 -0.45
CA THR A 124 12.00 -14.53 0.71
C THR A 124 11.30 -13.87 1.89
N PRO A 125 10.89 -14.62 2.92
CA PRO A 125 10.29 -14.02 4.10
C PRO A 125 11.22 -12.99 4.77
N GLY A 126 10.79 -11.74 4.91
CA GLY A 126 11.58 -10.66 5.51
C GLY A 126 11.75 -10.80 7.03
N PRO A 127 12.74 -10.17 7.69
CA PRO A 127 12.87 -10.25 9.15
C PRO A 127 11.64 -9.71 9.88
N LEU A 128 11.16 -10.39 10.93
CA LEU A 128 9.99 -9.94 11.70
C LEU A 128 10.20 -8.59 12.36
N GLU A 129 11.41 -8.29 12.85
CA GLU A 129 11.75 -6.97 13.41
C GLU A 129 11.57 -5.85 12.38
N ARG A 130 11.94 -6.10 11.12
CA ARG A 130 11.76 -5.13 10.04
C ARG A 130 10.26 -4.95 9.71
N ILE A 131 9.50 -6.05 9.70
CA ILE A 131 8.04 -6.01 9.50
C ILE A 131 7.35 -5.23 10.64
N ASP A 132 7.80 -5.42 11.88
CA ASP A 132 7.31 -4.66 13.04
C ASP A 132 7.56 -3.17 12.88
N ARG A 133 8.79 -2.78 12.52
CA ARG A 133 9.13 -1.37 12.24
C ARG A 133 8.29 -0.77 11.11
N GLN A 134 8.08 -1.53 10.02
CA GLN A 134 7.20 -1.11 8.92
C GLN A 134 5.76 -0.86 9.38
N TYR A 135 5.21 -1.80 10.16
CA TYR A 135 3.86 -1.72 10.70
C TYR A 135 3.68 -0.52 11.64
N GLU A 136 4.55 -0.39 12.65
CA GLU A 136 4.48 0.69 13.64
C GLU A 136 4.72 2.08 13.01
N ALA A 137 5.57 2.17 11.97
CA ALA A 137 5.79 3.42 11.25
C ALA A 137 4.56 3.90 10.47
N GLY A 138 3.77 2.98 9.90
CA GLY A 138 2.55 3.31 9.16
C GLY A 138 1.30 3.49 10.03
N LYS A 139 1.22 2.77 11.16
CA LYS A 139 0.07 2.68 12.07
C LYS A 139 -0.57 4.04 12.43
N PRO A 140 0.17 5.14 12.71
CA PRO A 140 -0.43 6.43 13.07
C PRO A 140 -1.24 7.11 11.95
N TYR A 141 -1.02 6.72 10.69
CA TYR A 141 -1.57 7.41 9.52
C TYR A 141 -2.64 6.62 8.78
N THR A 142 -2.76 5.32 9.07
CA THR A 142 -3.58 4.39 8.30
C THR A 142 -4.64 3.74 9.16
N GLU A 143 -5.82 3.49 8.60
CA GLU A 143 -6.92 2.83 9.31
C GLU A 143 -6.68 1.34 9.52
N ARG A 144 -5.97 0.69 8.58
CA ARG A 144 -5.67 -0.75 8.59
C ARG A 144 -4.33 -1.04 7.90
N ALA A 145 -3.79 -2.21 8.20
CA ALA A 145 -2.67 -2.80 7.47
C ALA A 145 -3.10 -4.10 6.79
N ILE A 146 -2.61 -4.30 5.57
CA ILE A 146 -2.65 -5.57 4.82
C ILE A 146 -1.22 -5.95 4.43
N THR A 147 -1.06 -7.08 3.75
CA THR A 147 0.24 -7.49 3.24
C THR A 147 0.14 -8.23 1.92
N TRP A 148 1.07 -7.94 1.02
CA TRP A 148 1.49 -8.86 -0.02
C TRP A 148 2.76 -9.58 0.47
N GLU A 149 2.70 -10.85 0.88
CA GLU A 149 1.59 -11.81 0.88
C GLU A 149 1.73 -12.81 2.05
N TYR A 150 0.61 -13.12 2.71
CA TYR A 150 0.58 -14.11 3.79
C TYR A 150 1.07 -15.50 3.36
N GLY A 151 0.54 -16.05 2.26
CA GLY A 151 0.78 -17.45 1.86
C GLY A 151 2.26 -17.78 1.71
N HIS A 152 2.98 -16.92 1.00
CA HIS A 152 4.40 -17.14 0.69
C HIS A 152 5.35 -16.69 1.80
N PHE A 153 5.03 -15.64 2.58
CA PHE A 153 6.01 -15.01 3.47
C PHE A 153 5.71 -15.15 4.96
N LEU A 154 4.52 -15.63 5.31
CA LEU A 154 4.07 -15.77 6.71
C LEU A 154 3.39 -17.12 6.99
N GLY A 155 2.84 -17.78 5.97
CA GLY A 155 2.09 -19.02 6.12
C GLY A 155 2.95 -20.21 6.52
N ARG A 156 2.49 -20.98 7.52
CA ARG A 156 3.18 -22.15 8.09
C ARG A 156 3.75 -23.11 7.05
N GLN A 157 3.00 -23.37 5.97
CA GLN A 157 3.40 -24.30 4.92
C GLN A 157 4.69 -23.85 4.21
N GLN A 158 4.87 -22.54 4.00
CA GLN A 158 6.01 -22.02 3.26
C GLN A 158 7.18 -21.64 4.18
N VAL A 159 6.89 -21.12 5.37
CA VAL A 159 7.91 -20.55 6.26
C VAL A 159 8.37 -21.47 7.39
N GLY A 160 7.69 -22.60 7.60
CA GLY A 160 7.94 -23.51 8.72
C GLY A 160 7.28 -23.06 10.02
N GLU A 161 7.24 -23.98 10.99
CA GLU A 161 6.50 -23.82 12.24
C GLU A 161 7.07 -22.75 13.16
N GLU A 162 8.39 -22.73 13.34
CA GLU A 162 9.07 -21.77 14.20
C GLU A 162 8.75 -20.32 13.80
N ARG A 163 8.93 -20.01 12.51
CA ARG A 163 8.68 -18.67 11.98
C ARG A 163 7.18 -18.31 11.99
N TYR A 164 6.31 -19.28 11.71
CA TYR A 164 4.87 -19.06 11.80
C TYR A 164 4.42 -18.73 13.21
N GLU A 165 4.89 -19.45 14.23
CA GLU A 165 4.55 -19.16 15.62
C GLU A 165 5.14 -17.83 16.09
N ALA A 166 6.33 -17.46 15.63
CA ALA A 166 6.90 -16.13 15.90
C ALA A 166 6.05 -15.00 15.28
N PHE A 167 5.62 -15.15 14.02
CA PHE A 167 4.70 -14.20 13.37
C PHE A 167 3.36 -14.12 14.11
N LYS A 168 2.78 -15.27 14.47
CA LYS A 168 1.50 -15.34 15.18
C LYS A 168 1.58 -14.68 16.56
N ALA A 169 2.66 -14.91 17.32
CA ALA A 169 2.90 -14.26 18.60
C ALA A 169 3.00 -12.73 18.43
N TRP A 170 3.76 -12.28 17.42
CA TRP A 170 3.84 -10.86 17.07
C TRP A 170 2.46 -10.28 16.71
N ASN A 171 1.73 -10.90 15.78
CA ASN A 171 0.46 -10.40 15.27
C ASN A 171 -0.64 -10.32 16.35
N LEU A 172 -0.67 -11.28 17.29
CA LEU A 172 -1.65 -11.29 18.38
C LEU A 172 -1.27 -10.37 19.55
N ALA A 173 -0.03 -9.90 19.63
CA ALA A 173 0.40 -8.96 20.65
C ALA A 173 0.00 -7.50 20.36
N GLY A 174 -0.63 -7.22 19.21
CA GLY A 174 -0.83 -5.86 18.67
C GLY A 174 -1.68 -4.88 19.50
N ASP A 175 -2.55 -5.38 20.39
CA ASP A 175 -3.38 -4.55 21.28
C ASP A 175 -2.78 -4.36 22.68
N ALA A 176 -1.64 -5.00 22.96
CA ALA A 176 -0.92 -4.90 24.24
C ALA A 176 0.39 -4.09 24.11
N ARG A 177 0.62 -3.44 22.97
CA ARG A 177 1.84 -2.70 22.61
C ARG A 177 1.54 -1.24 22.31
#